data_AF-A0A969XWE3-F1
#
_entry.id   AF-A0A969XWE3-F1
#
_cell.length_a   1.000
_cell.length_b   1.000
_cell.length_c   1.000
_cell.angle_alpha   90.00
_cell.angle_beta   90.00
_cell.angle_gamma   90.00
#
_symmetry.space_group_name_H-M   'P 1'
#
loop_
_entity.id
_entity.type
_entity.pdbx_description
1 polymer ?
#
loop_
_entity_poly.entity_id
_entity_poly.type
_entity_poly.pdbx_seq_one_letter_code
_entity_poly.pdbx_strand_id
1 'polypeptide(L)'
;MSTAHITTDHGKIQEWARQRGGKPAEVEGTGDGGPGVLRIQFAGDGEGQSLKPIRWPSLFRKFDEKGLGFLYQETTETGEPSRFCKFIYAPRGVLARLLSEHEDVRQTLEAMAGSTSRASRKRGRLLESLKKDLLPHMAGEEQVVYKAVRKACRNDRQIQTVLEGYEEHRHARRALQRLERADPSSAEWSTRQKVLKELLEHHIADEESEFFDLAYELLGADGLEELQAGYSAKEQSKLAAIS
;
A
#
# COMPACT_ATOMS: atom_id res chain seq x y z
N MET A 1 10.01 7.42 24.85
CA MET A 1 9.42 7.53 23.50
C MET A 1 8.42 6.40 23.35
N SER A 2 7.17 6.71 23.00
CA SER A 2 6.17 5.68 22.75
C SER A 2 6.40 5.06 21.37
N THR A 3 6.47 3.73 21.29
CA THR A 3 6.68 3.00 20.04
C THR A 3 5.38 2.30 19.68
N ALA A 4 4.97 2.38 18.40
CA ALA A 4 3.84 1.64 17.90
C ALA A 4 4.28 0.26 17.40
N HIS A 5 3.43 -0.74 17.60
CA HIS A 5 3.65 -2.14 17.26
C HIS A 5 2.55 -2.63 16.32
N ILE A 6 2.88 -3.55 15.43
CA ILE A 6 1.91 -4.22 14.56
C ILE A 6 1.89 -5.70 14.92
N THR A 7 0.69 -6.29 15.01
CA THR A 7 0.52 -7.73 15.19
C THR A 7 -0.64 -8.26 14.38
N THR A 8 -0.54 -9.50 13.93
CA THR A 8 -1.66 -10.28 13.37
C THR A 8 -2.13 -11.39 14.32
N ASP A 9 -1.49 -11.51 15.49
CA ASP A 9 -1.83 -12.54 16.47
C ASP A 9 -3.15 -12.19 17.18
N HIS A 10 -4.18 -13.01 16.96
CA HIS A 10 -5.51 -12.80 17.53
C HIS A 10 -5.50 -12.80 19.05
N GLY A 11 -4.73 -13.69 19.69
CA GLY A 11 -4.64 -13.79 21.15
C GLY A 11 -4.05 -12.52 21.76
N LYS A 12 -2.99 -12.00 21.15
CA LYS A 12 -2.36 -10.74 21.54
C LYS A 12 -3.31 -9.56 21.40
N ILE A 13 -4.08 -9.50 20.30
CA ILE A 13 -5.07 -8.43 20.08
C ILE A 13 -6.18 -8.49 21.13
N GLN A 14 -6.71 -9.68 21.41
CA GLN A 14 -7.74 -9.87 22.45
C GLN A 14 -7.24 -9.47 23.83
N GLU A 15 -6.05 -9.94 24.20
CA GLU A 15 -5.44 -9.64 25.49
C GLU A 15 -5.19 -8.14 25.64
N TRP A 16 -4.56 -7.52 24.64
CA TRP A 16 -4.26 -6.08 24.65
C TRP A 16 -5.53 -5.25 24.81
N ALA A 17 -6.59 -5.57 24.06
CA ALA A 17 -7.86 -4.85 24.12
C ALA A 17 -8.55 -5.08 25.48
N ARG A 18 -8.59 -6.32 25.97
CA ARG A 18 -9.23 -6.67 27.25
C ARG A 18 -8.59 -5.97 28.43
N GLN A 19 -7.26 -5.90 28.49
CA GLN A 19 -6.52 -5.20 29.56
C GLN A 19 -6.90 -3.72 29.64
N ARG A 20 -7.38 -3.14 28.54
CA ARG A 20 -7.77 -1.73 28.43
C ARG A 20 -9.29 -1.53 28.45
N GLY A 21 -10.06 -2.59 28.71
CA GLY A 21 -11.53 -2.56 28.71
C GLY A 21 -12.16 -2.42 27.32
N GLY A 22 -11.39 -2.65 26.26
CA GLY A 22 -11.82 -2.57 24.87
C GLY A 22 -12.67 -3.75 24.42
N LYS A 23 -13.66 -3.48 23.57
CA LYS A 23 -14.56 -4.49 22.97
C LYS A 23 -14.58 -4.37 21.46
N PRO A 24 -14.69 -5.47 20.71
CA PRO A 24 -14.72 -5.43 19.26
C PRO A 24 -16.03 -4.79 18.75
N ALA A 25 -15.91 -3.89 17.78
CA ALA A 25 -17.01 -3.18 17.17
C ALA A 25 -16.78 -2.99 15.67
N GLU A 26 -17.83 -2.61 14.95
CA GLU A 26 -17.77 -2.19 13.55
C GLU A 26 -18.53 -0.88 13.32
N VAL A 27 -18.12 -0.10 12.32
CA VAL A 27 -18.83 1.13 11.92
C VAL A 27 -20.11 0.76 11.16
N GLU A 28 -21.23 1.36 11.53
CA GLU A 28 -22.53 1.18 10.88
C GLU A 28 -22.61 2.01 9.58
N GLY A 29 -23.07 1.40 8.48
CA GLY A 29 -23.44 2.13 7.25
C GLY A 29 -22.31 2.50 6.28
N THR A 30 -21.07 2.05 6.47
CA THR A 30 -20.02 2.21 5.45
C THR A 30 -20.02 1.02 4.49
N GLY A 31 -20.59 1.25 3.30
CA GLY A 31 -20.32 0.41 2.14
C GLY A 31 -18.82 0.42 1.82
N ASP A 32 -18.35 -0.70 1.30
CA ASP A 32 -16.97 -1.00 0.85
C ASP A 32 -16.01 -1.61 1.88
N GLY A 33 -16.39 -1.74 3.15
CA GLY A 33 -15.75 -2.76 3.99
C GLY A 33 -14.24 -2.59 4.21
N GLY A 34 -13.64 -1.40 4.11
CA GLY A 34 -12.19 -1.23 4.35
C GLY A 34 -11.74 -1.53 5.80
N PRO A 35 -10.43 -1.36 6.12
CA PRO A 35 -9.89 -1.51 7.48
C PRO A 35 -10.56 -0.57 8.47
N GLY A 36 -11.00 0.58 7.95
CA GLY A 36 -11.79 1.61 8.62
C GLY A 36 -13.14 1.14 9.17
N VAL A 37 -13.61 -0.07 8.85
CA VAL A 37 -14.85 -0.62 9.39
C VAL A 37 -14.66 -1.29 10.75
N LEU A 38 -13.51 -1.88 11.05
CA LEU A 38 -13.28 -2.56 12.33
C LEU A 38 -12.76 -1.59 13.39
N ARG A 39 -13.24 -1.75 14.64
CA ARG A 39 -12.86 -0.91 15.79
C ARG A 39 -12.72 -1.72 17.07
N ILE A 40 -11.93 -1.20 18.00
CA ILE A 40 -12.00 -1.55 19.42
C ILE A 40 -12.66 -0.36 20.12
N GLN A 41 -13.82 -0.60 20.72
CA GLN A 41 -14.57 0.40 21.48
C GLN A 41 -14.17 0.34 22.95
N PHE A 42 -13.78 1.48 23.52
CA PHE A 42 -13.46 1.64 24.94
C PHE A 42 -14.56 2.38 25.69
N ALA A 43 -14.61 2.21 27.00
CA ALA A 43 -15.54 2.96 27.85
C ALA A 43 -15.20 4.46 27.81
N GLY A 44 -16.21 5.29 27.48
CA GLY A 44 -16.07 6.73 27.27
C GLY A 44 -15.96 7.15 25.79
N ASP A 45 -15.83 6.19 24.86
CA ASP A 45 -15.89 6.46 23.41
C ASP A 45 -17.35 6.72 23.02
N GLY A 46 -17.77 7.98 23.13
CA GLY A 46 -19.12 8.39 22.81
C GLY A 46 -19.13 9.87 22.45
N GLU A 47 -18.83 10.17 21.19
CA GLU A 47 -19.36 11.31 20.42
C GLU A 47 -18.80 11.23 18.99
N GLY A 48 -19.58 10.72 18.04
CA GLY A 48 -19.36 11.00 16.60
C GLY A 48 -19.44 9.83 15.60
N GLN A 49 -19.34 8.55 16.00
CA GLN A 49 -19.45 7.42 15.05
C GLN A 49 -20.41 6.34 15.55
N SER A 50 -21.35 5.91 14.70
CA SER A 50 -22.26 4.79 14.96
C SER A 50 -21.47 3.48 14.99
N LEU A 51 -21.09 3.03 16.18
CA LEU A 51 -20.39 1.75 16.39
C LEU A 51 -21.38 0.68 16.79
N LYS A 52 -21.37 -0.44 16.06
CA LYS A 52 -22.13 -1.64 16.36
C LYS A 52 -21.22 -2.67 17.03
N PRO A 53 -21.49 -3.08 18.29
CA PRO A 53 -20.73 -4.14 18.94
C PRO A 53 -20.83 -5.46 18.15
N ILE A 54 -19.70 -6.14 17.99
CA ILE A 54 -19.63 -7.47 17.37
C ILE A 54 -18.95 -8.47 18.31
N ARG A 55 -18.89 -9.74 17.94
CA ARG A 55 -18.14 -10.76 18.69
C ARG A 55 -16.74 -10.90 18.12
N TRP A 56 -15.78 -11.28 18.95
CA TRP A 56 -14.40 -11.53 18.53
C TRP A 56 -14.26 -12.47 17.31
N PRO A 57 -14.97 -13.62 17.22
CA PRO A 57 -14.90 -14.46 16.03
C PRO A 57 -15.35 -13.75 14.75
N SER A 58 -16.34 -12.84 14.85
CA SER A 58 -16.78 -12.05 13.70
C SER A 58 -15.77 -10.98 13.32
N LEU A 59 -15.12 -10.34 14.30
CA LEU A 59 -14.04 -9.40 14.06
C LEU A 59 -12.87 -10.10 13.37
N PHE A 60 -12.40 -11.23 13.89
CA PHE A 60 -11.22 -11.89 13.35
C PHE A 60 -11.44 -12.52 11.99
N ARG A 61 -12.64 -13.05 11.72
CA ARG A 61 -12.99 -13.44 10.35
C ARG A 61 -12.79 -12.28 9.36
N LYS A 62 -13.33 -11.08 9.68
CA LYS A 62 -13.16 -9.90 8.82
C LYS A 62 -11.72 -9.39 8.79
N PHE A 63 -10.99 -9.56 9.89
CA PHE A 63 -9.57 -9.21 10.00
C PHE A 63 -8.71 -10.07 9.09
N ASP A 64 -8.93 -11.39 9.10
CA ASP A 64 -8.18 -12.36 8.29
C ASP A 64 -8.57 -12.28 6.82
N GLU A 65 -9.88 -12.21 6.52
CA GLU A 65 -10.41 -12.07 5.16
C GLU A 65 -9.81 -10.86 4.44
N LYS A 66 -9.50 -9.79 5.18
CA LYS A 66 -8.94 -8.54 4.65
C LYS A 66 -7.44 -8.40 4.87
N GLY A 67 -6.76 -9.42 5.39
CA GLY A 67 -5.32 -9.36 5.66
C GLY A 67 -4.90 -8.18 6.54
N LEU A 68 -5.66 -7.90 7.59
CA LEU A 68 -5.40 -6.75 8.45
C LEU A 68 -4.31 -7.04 9.47
N GLY A 69 -3.70 -5.96 9.94
CA GLY A 69 -2.81 -5.87 11.07
C GLY A 69 -3.44 -4.99 12.14
N PHE A 70 -3.16 -5.33 13.39
CA PHE A 70 -3.51 -4.50 14.52
C PHE A 70 -2.31 -3.64 14.87
N LEU A 71 -2.36 -2.36 14.47
CA LEU A 71 -1.42 -1.33 14.91
C LEU A 71 -1.85 -0.85 16.29
N TYR A 72 -0.95 -0.87 17.26
CA TYR A 72 -1.27 -0.47 18.62
C TYR A 72 -0.05 0.11 19.34
N GLN A 73 -0.30 0.85 20.42
CA GLN A 73 0.74 1.42 21.28
C GLN A 73 0.58 0.87 22.70
N GLU A 74 1.69 0.52 23.35
CA GLU A 74 1.62 -0.01 24.72
C GLU A 74 1.32 1.11 25.73
N THR A 75 2.13 2.16 25.71
CA THR A 75 2.06 3.28 26.67
C THR A 75 2.08 4.63 25.98
N THR A 76 1.41 5.63 26.56
CA THR A 76 1.46 7.04 26.17
C THR A 76 2.85 7.63 26.41
N GLU A 77 3.08 8.87 25.96
CA GLU A 77 4.33 9.60 26.29
C GLU A 77 4.53 9.79 27.80
N THR A 78 3.43 9.86 28.56
CA THR A 78 3.42 9.97 30.02
C THR A 78 3.60 8.62 30.73
N GLY A 79 3.68 7.50 29.99
CA GLY A 79 3.88 6.15 30.53
C GLY A 79 2.59 5.43 30.94
N GLU A 80 1.42 6.02 30.72
CA GLU A 80 0.13 5.40 31.03
C GLU A 80 -0.28 4.40 29.94
N PRO A 81 -1.13 3.39 30.23
CA PRO A 81 -1.63 2.48 29.19
C PRO A 81 -2.32 3.23 28.04
N SER A 82 -1.81 3.08 26.81
CA SER A 82 -2.40 3.73 25.64
C SER A 82 -3.61 2.95 25.12
N ARG A 83 -4.65 3.66 24.68
CA ARG A 83 -5.79 3.08 23.95
C ARG A 83 -5.67 3.23 22.43
N PHE A 84 -4.56 3.80 21.96
CA PHE A 84 -4.33 3.97 20.53
C PHE A 84 -4.21 2.61 19.87
N CYS A 85 -5.17 2.30 19.01
CA CYS A 85 -5.09 1.19 18.08
C CYS A 85 -5.81 1.50 16.77
N LYS A 86 -5.34 0.89 15.68
CA LYS A 86 -6.00 0.91 14.38
C LYS A 86 -5.89 -0.47 13.75
N PHE A 87 -6.93 -0.86 13.04
CA PHE A 87 -6.81 -1.92 12.06
C PHE A 87 -6.28 -1.29 10.78
N ILE A 88 -5.10 -1.74 10.36
CA ILE A 88 -4.43 -1.34 9.12
C ILE A 88 -4.33 -2.57 8.24
N TYR A 89 -3.99 -2.43 6.96
CA TYR A 89 -3.50 -3.59 6.23
C TYR A 89 -2.20 -4.08 6.88
N ALA A 90 -2.10 -5.38 7.18
CA ALA A 90 -0.82 -6.04 7.43
C ALA A 90 -0.46 -6.73 6.12
N PRO A 91 0.14 -6.00 5.18
CA PRO A 91 0.46 -6.57 3.90
C PRO A 91 1.36 -7.80 4.11
N ARG A 92 0.95 -8.92 3.51
CA ARG A 92 1.71 -10.18 3.42
C ARG A 92 1.92 -10.53 1.96
N GLY A 93 2.83 -11.46 1.69
CA GLY A 93 3.18 -11.85 0.33
C GLY A 93 3.51 -10.66 -0.55
N VAL A 94 3.01 -10.72 -1.79
CA VAL A 94 3.35 -9.74 -2.83
C VAL A 94 2.96 -8.31 -2.45
N LEU A 95 1.88 -8.09 -1.71
CA LEU A 95 1.47 -6.73 -1.34
C LEU A 95 2.44 -6.07 -0.34
N ALA A 96 3.12 -6.86 0.49
CA ALA A 96 4.16 -6.35 1.40
C ALA A 96 5.37 -5.85 0.61
N ARG A 97 5.71 -6.59 -0.44
CA ARG A 97 6.77 -6.24 -1.38
C ARG A 97 6.43 -4.96 -2.12
N LEU A 98 5.22 -4.86 -2.69
CA LEU A 98 4.76 -3.66 -3.42
C LEU A 98 4.79 -2.40 -2.55
N LEU A 99 4.29 -2.46 -1.31
CA LEU A 99 4.33 -1.31 -0.39
C LEU A 99 5.76 -0.85 -0.07
N SER A 100 6.68 -1.80 0.09
CA SER A 100 8.09 -1.46 0.29
C SER A 100 8.66 -0.75 -0.94
N GLU A 101 8.36 -1.24 -2.14
CA GLU A 101 8.83 -0.66 -3.40
C GLU A 101 8.22 0.73 -3.65
N HIS A 102 6.94 0.92 -3.33
CA HIS A 102 6.29 2.22 -3.42
C HIS A 102 6.97 3.27 -2.55
N GLU A 103 7.36 2.89 -1.34
CA GLU A 103 8.11 3.79 -0.45
C GLU A 103 9.49 4.14 -1.03
N ASP A 104 10.21 3.16 -1.57
CA ASP A 104 11.50 3.40 -2.25
C ASP A 104 11.34 4.36 -3.46
N VAL A 105 10.27 4.19 -4.25
CA VAL A 105 9.92 5.07 -5.37
C VAL A 105 9.59 6.48 -4.89
N ARG A 106 8.75 6.63 -3.86
CA ARG A 106 8.40 7.93 -3.26
C ARG A 106 9.64 8.67 -2.77
N GLN A 107 10.53 7.99 -2.07
CA GLN A 107 11.78 8.56 -1.58
C GLN A 107 12.69 9.03 -2.72
N THR A 108 12.80 8.23 -3.78
CA THR A 108 13.57 8.60 -4.98
C THR A 108 12.98 9.82 -5.68
N LEU A 109 11.65 9.86 -5.86
CA LEU A 109 10.95 11.00 -6.46
C LEU A 109 11.11 12.29 -5.64
N GLU A 110 11.07 12.19 -4.32
CA GLU A 110 11.29 13.33 -3.43
C GLU A 110 12.73 13.83 -3.49
N ALA A 111 13.70 12.90 -3.49
CA ALA A 111 15.11 13.24 -3.66
C ALA A 111 15.40 13.91 -5.01
N MET A 112 14.67 13.54 -6.07
CA MET A 112 14.73 14.19 -7.38
C MET A 112 14.13 15.60 -7.34
N ALA A 113 12.95 15.76 -6.76
CA ALA A 113 12.25 17.05 -6.62
C ALA A 113 13.06 18.06 -5.79
N GLY A 114 13.68 17.59 -4.69
CA GLY A 114 14.56 18.40 -3.83
C GLY A 114 15.93 18.72 -4.42
N SER A 115 16.24 18.27 -5.65
CA SER A 115 17.53 18.53 -6.30
C SER A 115 17.53 19.82 -7.13
N THR A 116 18.70 20.46 -7.27
CA THR A 116 18.86 21.68 -8.10
C THR A 116 19.40 21.35 -9.48
N SER A 117 19.18 22.24 -10.46
CA SER A 117 19.71 22.12 -11.84
C SER A 117 21.24 21.98 -11.90
N ARG A 118 21.96 22.57 -10.94
CA ARG A 118 23.42 22.42 -10.82
C ARG A 118 23.86 20.99 -10.45
N ALA A 119 22.96 20.19 -9.89
CA ALA A 119 23.22 18.82 -9.46
C ALA A 119 22.93 17.78 -10.58
N SER A 120 23.19 18.11 -11.84
CA SER A 120 22.90 17.26 -13.02
C SER A 120 23.41 15.81 -12.87
N ARG A 121 24.63 15.60 -12.36
CA ARG A 121 25.17 14.26 -12.07
C ARG A 121 24.35 13.48 -11.02
N LYS A 122 23.82 14.15 -9.99
CA LYS A 122 22.95 13.52 -8.97
C LYS A 122 21.59 13.17 -9.59
N ARG A 123 21.00 14.08 -10.36
CA ARG A 123 19.73 13.86 -11.07
C ARG A 123 19.80 12.66 -12.02
N GLY A 124 20.88 12.53 -12.79
CA GLY A 124 21.11 11.37 -13.65
C GLY A 124 21.17 10.05 -12.87
N ARG A 125 21.88 10.00 -11.73
CA ARG A 125 21.91 8.80 -10.88
C ARG A 125 20.56 8.44 -10.27
N LEU A 126 19.81 9.44 -9.80
CA LEU A 126 18.47 9.23 -9.24
C LEU A 126 17.50 8.72 -10.30
N LEU A 127 17.57 9.24 -11.53
CA LEU A 127 16.77 8.75 -12.64
C LEU A 127 17.09 7.29 -12.97
N GLU A 128 18.36 6.90 -12.96
CA GLU A 128 18.75 5.50 -13.16
C GLU A 128 18.29 4.59 -12.00
N SER A 129 18.28 5.09 -10.76
CA SER A 129 17.69 4.37 -9.62
C SER A 129 16.19 4.16 -9.84
N LEU A 130 15.45 5.25 -10.11
CA LEU A 130 14.01 5.21 -10.35
C LEU A 130 13.64 4.22 -11.45
N LYS A 131 14.42 4.14 -12.53
CA LYS A 131 14.19 3.16 -13.61
C LYS A 131 14.34 1.71 -13.15
N LYS A 132 15.34 1.44 -12.31
CA LYS A 132 15.61 0.11 -11.75
C LYS A 132 14.57 -0.32 -10.73
N ASP A 133 13.94 0.65 -10.06
CA ASP A 133 12.85 0.39 -9.12
C ASP A 133 11.53 0.20 -9.90
N LEU A 134 11.18 1.16 -10.76
CA LEU A 134 9.87 1.24 -11.40
C LEU A 134 9.64 0.22 -12.53
N LEU A 135 10.63 -0.03 -13.39
CA LEU A 135 10.41 -0.89 -14.57
C LEU A 135 10.21 -2.38 -14.21
N PRO A 136 10.98 -2.97 -13.26
CA PRO A 136 10.72 -4.30 -12.75
C PRO A 136 9.40 -4.41 -11.98
N HIS A 137 9.10 -3.42 -11.13
CA HIS A 137 7.87 -3.33 -10.36
C HIS A 137 6.62 -3.42 -11.26
N MET A 138 6.47 -2.48 -12.19
CA MET A 138 5.35 -2.48 -13.15
C MET A 138 5.28 -3.78 -13.97
N ALA A 139 6.42 -4.42 -14.26
CA ALA A 139 6.43 -5.67 -15.01
C ALA A 139 5.94 -6.86 -14.16
N GLY A 140 6.29 -6.88 -12.88
CA GLY A 140 5.82 -7.86 -11.91
C GLY A 140 4.32 -7.75 -11.69
N GLU A 141 3.82 -6.54 -11.48
CA GLU A 141 2.39 -6.27 -11.27
C GLU A 141 1.58 -6.72 -12.48
N GLU A 142 1.90 -6.20 -13.67
CA GLU A 142 1.15 -6.50 -14.89
C GLU A 142 1.14 -7.99 -15.22
N GLN A 143 2.28 -8.68 -15.09
CA GLN A 143 2.41 -10.04 -15.61
C GLN A 143 2.02 -11.11 -14.59
N VAL A 144 2.00 -10.76 -13.30
CA VAL A 144 1.72 -11.67 -12.20
C VAL A 144 0.48 -11.22 -11.44
N VAL A 145 0.53 -10.07 -10.78
CA VAL A 145 -0.50 -9.63 -9.84
C VAL A 145 -1.79 -9.26 -10.56
N TYR A 146 -1.75 -8.27 -11.46
CA TYR A 146 -2.91 -7.81 -12.22
C TYR A 146 -3.50 -8.93 -13.05
N LYS A 147 -2.65 -9.80 -13.62
CA LYS A 147 -3.10 -10.97 -14.36
C LYS A 147 -3.86 -11.96 -13.48
N ALA A 148 -3.42 -12.21 -12.24
CA ALA A 148 -4.11 -13.08 -11.30
C ALA A 148 -5.43 -12.48 -10.84
N VAL A 149 -5.42 -11.22 -10.40
CA VAL A 149 -6.62 -10.48 -9.97
C VAL A 149 -7.64 -10.41 -11.11
N ARG A 150 -7.20 -10.08 -12.34
CA ARG A 150 -8.07 -9.99 -13.53
C ARG A 150 -8.83 -11.28 -13.82
N LYS A 151 -8.22 -12.43 -13.57
CA LYS A 151 -8.84 -13.76 -13.76
C LYS A 151 -9.89 -14.05 -12.68
N ALA A 152 -9.76 -13.47 -11.50
CA ALA A 152 -10.67 -13.66 -10.38
C ALA A 152 -11.85 -12.66 -10.39
N CYS A 153 -11.75 -11.56 -11.14
CA CYS A 153 -12.82 -10.56 -11.28
C CYS A 153 -14.15 -11.18 -11.74
N ARG A 154 -15.25 -10.69 -11.17
CA ARG A 154 -16.61 -11.24 -11.35
C ARG A 154 -17.59 -10.24 -11.97
N ASN A 155 -17.22 -8.98 -12.11
CA ASN A 155 -18.05 -7.92 -12.67
C ASN A 155 -17.21 -6.82 -13.33
N ASP A 156 -17.85 -5.96 -14.11
CA ASP A 156 -17.17 -4.91 -14.90
C ASP A 156 -16.45 -3.87 -14.04
N ARG A 157 -16.97 -3.54 -12.84
CA ARG A 157 -16.33 -2.60 -11.92
C ARG A 157 -14.96 -3.11 -11.48
N GLN A 158 -14.88 -4.37 -11.05
CA GLN A 158 -13.61 -5.00 -10.67
C GLN A 158 -12.63 -5.07 -11.85
N ILE A 159 -13.15 -5.32 -13.06
CA ILE A 159 -12.34 -5.34 -14.28
C ILE A 159 -11.75 -3.96 -14.57
N GLN A 160 -12.57 -2.92 -14.42
CA GLN A 160 -12.18 -1.54 -14.65
C GLN A 160 -11.01 -1.13 -13.75
N THR A 161 -11.08 -1.40 -12.44
CA THR A 161 -9.98 -1.11 -11.49
C THR A 161 -8.65 -1.72 -11.95
N VAL A 162 -8.66 -2.96 -12.44
CA VAL A 162 -7.44 -3.60 -12.96
C VAL A 162 -6.95 -2.92 -14.24
N LEU A 163 -7.86 -2.58 -15.16
CA LEU A 163 -7.51 -1.94 -16.44
C LEU A 163 -6.97 -0.51 -16.25
N GLU A 164 -7.45 0.22 -15.26
CA GLU A 164 -6.94 1.54 -14.89
C GLU A 164 -5.45 1.47 -14.54
N GLY A 165 -5.04 0.54 -13.67
CA GLY A 165 -3.62 0.33 -13.34
C GLY A 165 -2.73 0.05 -14.56
N TYR A 166 -3.19 -0.77 -15.50
CA TYR A 166 -2.45 -1.00 -16.77
C TYR A 166 -2.28 0.29 -17.59
N GLU A 167 -3.32 1.12 -17.67
CA GLU A 167 -3.25 2.38 -18.43
C GLU A 167 -2.39 3.42 -17.71
N GLU A 168 -2.47 3.53 -16.39
CA GLU A 168 -1.59 4.38 -15.58
C GLU A 168 -0.12 3.99 -15.76
N HIS A 169 0.22 2.69 -15.73
CA HIS A 169 1.57 2.21 -16.08
C HIS A 169 2.00 2.63 -17.49
N ARG A 170 1.10 2.58 -18.47
CA ARG A 170 1.40 3.04 -19.84
C ARG A 170 1.72 4.54 -19.85
N HIS A 171 0.98 5.34 -19.09
CA HIS A 171 1.21 6.78 -18.96
C HIS A 171 2.52 7.08 -18.21
N ALA A 172 2.78 6.41 -17.09
CA ALA A 172 4.02 6.53 -16.31
C ALA A 172 5.26 6.21 -17.16
N ARG A 173 5.25 5.11 -17.93
CA ARG A 173 6.35 4.78 -18.87
C ARG A 173 6.61 5.85 -19.90
N ARG A 174 5.55 6.43 -20.48
CA ARG A 174 5.68 7.52 -21.47
C ARG A 174 6.27 8.77 -20.82
N ALA A 175 5.85 9.11 -19.60
CA ALA A 175 6.40 10.23 -18.85
C ALA A 175 7.89 10.00 -18.50
N LEU A 176 8.24 8.80 -18.05
CA LEU A 176 9.63 8.40 -17.78
C LEU A 176 10.51 8.51 -19.03
N GLN A 177 10.08 7.98 -20.16
CA GLN A 177 10.82 8.09 -21.43
C GLN A 177 11.03 9.55 -21.87
N ARG A 178 10.05 10.43 -21.61
CA ARG A 178 10.22 11.87 -21.88
C ARG A 178 11.24 12.46 -20.92
N LEU A 179 11.19 12.13 -19.64
CA LEU A 179 12.17 12.61 -18.66
C LEU A 179 13.60 12.18 -19.00
N GLU A 180 13.80 10.92 -19.41
CA GLU A 180 15.09 10.37 -19.85
C GLU A 180 15.72 11.12 -21.01
N ARG A 181 14.90 11.67 -21.92
CA ARG A 181 15.38 12.42 -23.09
C ARG A 181 15.67 13.89 -22.79
N ALA A 182 15.34 14.39 -21.60
CA ALA A 182 15.60 15.78 -21.21
C ALA A 182 16.99 15.92 -20.57
N ASP A 183 17.65 17.06 -20.81
CA ASP A 183 18.90 17.40 -20.11
C ASP A 183 18.63 17.60 -18.61
N PRO A 184 19.26 16.84 -17.70
CA PRO A 184 19.05 16.96 -16.26
C PRO A 184 19.35 18.35 -15.66
N SER A 185 20.10 19.21 -16.37
CA SER A 185 20.36 20.59 -15.96
C SER A 185 19.27 21.58 -16.38
N SER A 186 18.32 21.16 -17.23
CA SER A 186 17.29 22.03 -17.80
C SER A 186 16.07 22.25 -16.90
N ALA A 187 15.36 23.36 -17.13
CA ALA A 187 14.05 23.60 -16.54
C ALA A 187 13.02 22.56 -17.01
N GLU A 188 13.08 22.17 -18.28
CA GLU A 188 12.21 21.15 -18.87
C GLU A 188 12.30 19.80 -18.15
N TRP A 189 13.50 19.38 -17.75
CA TRP A 189 13.67 18.15 -16.97
C TRP A 189 12.94 18.24 -15.62
N SER A 190 13.04 19.38 -14.95
CA SER A 190 12.37 19.59 -13.65
C SER A 190 10.84 19.57 -13.82
N THR A 191 10.32 20.16 -14.90
CA THR A 191 8.89 20.09 -15.25
C THR A 191 8.44 18.66 -15.55
N ARG A 192 9.20 17.91 -16.37
CA ARG A 192 8.87 16.51 -16.69
C ARG A 192 8.96 15.60 -15.46
N GLN A 193 9.91 15.85 -14.56
CA GLN A 193 10.05 15.13 -13.31
C GLN A 193 8.85 15.35 -12.40
N LYS A 194 8.37 16.60 -12.28
CA LYS A 194 7.16 16.91 -11.51
C LYS A 194 5.93 16.15 -12.04
N VAL A 195 5.73 16.17 -13.36
CA VAL A 195 4.60 15.44 -13.98
C VAL A 195 4.70 13.93 -13.74
N LEU A 196 5.90 13.35 -13.86
CA LEU A 196 6.09 11.93 -13.55
C LEU A 196 5.80 11.61 -12.08
N LYS A 197 6.24 12.48 -11.15
CA LYS A 197 5.97 12.33 -9.72
C LYS A 197 4.47 12.34 -9.44
N GLU A 198 3.73 13.30 -9.97
CA GLU A 198 2.27 13.40 -9.77
C GLU A 198 1.53 12.16 -10.31
N LEU A 199 1.91 11.66 -11.48
CA LEU A 199 1.33 10.43 -12.05
C LEU A 199 1.60 9.20 -11.17
N LEU A 200 2.82 9.05 -10.69
CA LEU A 200 3.19 7.90 -9.86
C LEU A 200 2.58 7.98 -8.46
N GLU A 201 2.55 9.16 -7.83
CA GLU A 201 1.92 9.33 -6.51
C GLU A 201 0.41 9.08 -6.56
N HIS A 202 -0.26 9.50 -7.64
CA HIS A 202 -1.66 9.18 -7.86
C HIS A 202 -1.88 7.69 -8.03
N HIS A 203 -1.15 7.07 -8.97
CA HIS A 203 -1.23 5.63 -9.24
C HIS A 203 -0.99 4.80 -7.96
N ILE A 204 0.07 5.10 -7.22
CA ILE A 204 0.39 4.40 -5.97
C ILE A 204 -0.74 4.57 -4.94
N ALA A 205 -1.32 5.78 -4.82
CA ALA A 205 -2.41 6.00 -3.87
C ALA A 205 -3.67 5.21 -4.22
N ASP A 206 -4.05 5.19 -5.51
CA ASP A 206 -5.18 4.41 -6.00
C ASP A 206 -4.92 2.91 -5.87
N GLU A 207 -3.69 2.46 -6.13
CA GLU A 207 -3.35 1.05 -6.00
C GLU A 207 -3.41 0.58 -4.54
N GLU A 208 -2.80 1.34 -3.63
CA GLU A 208 -2.77 1.00 -2.20
C GLU A 208 -4.14 1.06 -1.52
N SER A 209 -5.09 1.83 -2.06
CA SER A 209 -6.40 2.06 -1.45
C SER A 209 -7.57 1.35 -2.14
N GLU A 210 -7.50 1.10 -3.44
CA GLU A 210 -8.57 0.44 -4.20
C GLU A 210 -8.13 -0.93 -4.75
N PHE A 211 -6.97 -0.98 -5.42
CA PHE A 211 -6.53 -2.23 -6.04
C PHE A 211 -6.14 -3.29 -5.00
N PHE A 212 -5.48 -2.92 -3.91
CA PHE A 212 -5.13 -3.87 -2.85
C PHE A 212 -6.35 -4.44 -2.13
N ASP A 213 -7.37 -3.61 -1.90
CA ASP A 213 -8.65 -4.04 -1.35
C ASP A 213 -9.29 -5.10 -2.25
N LEU A 214 -9.32 -4.83 -3.56
CA LEU A 214 -9.81 -5.77 -4.57
C LEU A 214 -8.97 -7.05 -4.64
N ALA A 215 -7.65 -6.94 -4.57
CA ALA A 215 -6.74 -8.08 -4.63
C ALA A 215 -6.94 -9.01 -3.43
N TYR A 216 -7.08 -8.44 -2.22
CA TYR A 216 -7.44 -9.19 -1.02
C TYR A 216 -8.82 -9.83 -1.12
N GLU A 217 -9.84 -9.09 -1.58
CA GLU A 217 -11.20 -9.61 -1.74
C GLU A 217 -11.22 -10.85 -2.65
N LEU A 218 -10.47 -10.81 -3.75
CA LEU A 218 -10.55 -11.84 -4.79
C LEU A 218 -9.63 -13.03 -4.56
N LEU A 219 -8.45 -12.81 -3.99
CA LEU A 219 -7.41 -13.85 -3.86
C LEU A 219 -7.18 -14.29 -2.42
N GLY A 220 -7.55 -13.48 -1.42
CA GLY A 220 -7.24 -13.71 -0.02
C GLY A 220 -5.73 -13.67 0.28
N ALA A 221 -5.39 -13.80 1.56
CA ALA A 221 -4.00 -13.74 2.01
C ALA A 221 -3.11 -14.85 1.41
N ASP A 222 -3.61 -16.10 1.38
CA ASP A 222 -2.84 -17.24 0.85
C ASP A 222 -2.56 -17.09 -0.64
N GLY A 223 -3.55 -16.66 -1.43
CA GLY A 223 -3.37 -16.42 -2.86
C GLY A 223 -2.34 -15.33 -3.14
N LEU A 224 -2.32 -14.26 -2.34
CA LEU A 224 -1.33 -13.18 -2.47
C LEU A 224 0.09 -13.61 -2.03
N GLU A 225 0.19 -14.50 -1.05
CA GLU A 225 1.46 -15.13 -0.66
C GLU A 225 2.01 -16.02 -1.80
N GLU A 226 1.15 -16.81 -2.45
CA GLU A 226 1.53 -17.67 -3.58
C GLU A 226 2.08 -16.87 -4.77
N LEU A 227 1.63 -15.63 -4.98
CA LEU A 227 2.12 -14.78 -6.07
C LEU A 227 3.54 -14.25 -5.85
N GLN A 228 4.04 -14.23 -4.61
CA GLN A 228 5.32 -13.60 -4.25
C GLN A 228 6.50 -14.12 -5.08
N ALA A 229 6.61 -15.45 -5.21
CA ALA A 229 7.73 -16.06 -5.94
C ALA A 229 7.70 -15.71 -7.43
N GLY A 230 6.50 -15.71 -8.04
CA GLY A 230 6.31 -15.33 -9.44
C GLY A 230 6.62 -13.87 -9.69
N TYR A 231 6.18 -12.99 -8.78
CA TYR A 231 6.45 -11.56 -8.81
C TYR A 231 7.95 -11.27 -8.77
N SER A 232 8.65 -11.79 -7.76
CA SER A 232 10.09 -11.57 -7.60
C SER A 232 10.92 -12.14 -8.77
N ALA A 233 10.53 -13.27 -9.33
CA ALA A 233 11.17 -13.81 -10.53
C ALA A 233 11.01 -12.87 -11.75
N LYS A 234 9.82 -12.26 -11.88
CA LYS A 234 9.53 -11.31 -12.96
C LYS A 234 10.32 -10.02 -12.80
N GLU A 235 10.41 -9.50 -11.58
CA GLU A 235 11.26 -8.35 -11.26
C GLU A 235 12.72 -8.62 -11.64
N GLN A 236 13.30 -9.72 -11.16
CA GLN A 236 14.70 -10.07 -11.43
C GLN A 236 14.97 -10.21 -12.92
N SER A 237 14.07 -10.88 -13.65
CA SER A 237 14.16 -11.01 -15.10
C SER A 237 14.13 -9.64 -15.80
N LYS A 238 13.25 -8.74 -15.36
CA LYS A 238 13.14 -7.39 -15.95
C LYS A 238 14.34 -6.53 -15.61
N LEU A 239 14.82 -6.57 -14.37
CA LEU A 239 16.00 -5.84 -13.91
C LEU A 239 17.25 -6.27 -14.68
N ALA A 240 17.44 -7.57 -14.89
CA ALA A 240 18.54 -8.11 -15.69
C ALA A 240 18.49 -7.65 -17.16
N ALA A 241 17.30 -7.42 -17.72
CA ALA A 241 17.14 -6.98 -19.11
C ALA A 241 17.39 -5.47 -19.31
N ILE A 242 17.42 -4.68 -18.25
CA ILE A 242 17.61 -3.21 -18.29
C ILE A 242 18.92 -2.74 -17.65
N SER A 243 19.67 -3.68 -17.04
CA SER A 243 20.99 -3.43 -16.45
C SER A 243 22.09 -3.55 -17.50
#